data_AF-A0A9N8JKQ0-F1
#
_entry.id   AF-A0A9N8JKQ0-F1
#
_cell.length_a   1.000
_cell.length_b   1.000
_cell.length_c   1.000
_cell.angle_alpha   90.00
_cell.angle_beta   90.00
_cell.angle_gamma   90.00
#
_symmetry.space_group_name_H-M   'P 1'
#
loop_
_entity.id
_entity.type
_entity.pdbx_description
1 polymer ?
#
loop_
_entity_poly.entity_id
_entity_poly.type
_entity_poly.pdbx_seq_one_letter_code
_entity_poly.pdbx_strand_id
1 'polypeptide(L)'
;MQSSPPKAEPAMASSSQSTTRDPLTLLKYIESEISSLYTSASAKPTDETPPHLARSKYLDIHTAIHDFDLATKKRDSAISGEYLYHWLGSQMRDYCTSMRGYIFRDQHDDNDASSSRNLLTAYLSCYRKFGRLAILVANLMQCWERHWLRRAKDEKKISVGSIEELHKLVWRQEVLESIARDSVSKKVLEELHTAMEVLEETRYGTREGDLRIVKDVVQSLSCLYNRE
;
A
#
# COMPACT_ATOMS: atom_id res chain seq x y z
N MET A 1 0.44 69.37 -27.97
CA MET A 1 -0.03 68.48 -26.88
C MET A 1 -0.42 67.16 -27.53
N GLN A 2 0.47 66.17 -27.49
CA GLN A 2 0.24 64.83 -28.07
C GLN A 2 -0.30 63.93 -26.96
N SER A 3 -1.52 63.43 -27.13
CA SER A 3 -2.14 62.47 -26.21
C SER A 3 -1.88 61.05 -26.72
N SER A 4 -1.03 60.32 -26.00
CA SER A 4 -0.81 58.88 -26.22
C SER A 4 -2.05 58.07 -25.84
N PRO A 5 -2.45 57.04 -26.61
CA PRO A 5 -3.50 56.11 -26.20
C PRO A 5 -2.99 55.12 -25.13
N PRO A 6 -3.88 54.59 -24.27
CA PRO A 6 -3.48 53.68 -23.21
C PRO A 6 -3.02 52.34 -23.79
N LYS A 7 -1.85 51.89 -23.34
CA LYS A 7 -1.29 50.58 -23.62
C LYS A 7 -2.18 49.53 -22.94
N ALA A 8 -2.95 48.78 -23.74
CA ALA A 8 -3.70 47.63 -23.24
C ALA A 8 -2.70 46.57 -22.73
N GLU A 9 -2.81 46.20 -21.46
CA GLU A 9 -2.13 45.05 -20.89
C GLU A 9 -2.52 43.77 -21.66
N PRO A 10 -1.59 42.86 -21.94
CA PRO A 10 -1.95 41.57 -22.47
C PRO A 10 -2.72 40.82 -21.38
N ALA A 11 -4.02 40.63 -21.61
CA ALA A 11 -4.81 39.66 -20.88
C ALA A 11 -4.07 38.31 -20.96
N MET A 12 -3.46 37.90 -19.85
CA MET A 12 -3.08 36.51 -19.64
C MET A 12 -4.38 35.71 -19.65
N ALA A 13 -4.75 35.24 -20.83
CA ALA A 13 -5.77 34.23 -21.01
C ALA A 13 -5.30 33.00 -20.23
N SER A 14 -5.87 32.84 -19.04
CA SER A 14 -5.89 31.62 -18.26
C SER A 14 -6.60 30.54 -19.08
N SER A 15 -5.87 29.93 -20.01
CA SER A 15 -6.33 28.79 -20.76
C SER A 15 -5.81 27.53 -20.10
N SER A 16 -6.26 27.26 -18.87
CA SER A 16 -6.37 25.88 -18.40
C SER A 16 -7.54 25.26 -19.17
N GLN A 17 -7.29 24.94 -20.45
CA GLN A 17 -8.16 24.06 -21.21
C GLN A 17 -8.22 22.74 -20.45
N SER A 18 -9.29 22.59 -19.68
CA SER A 18 -9.78 21.34 -19.14
C SER A 18 -10.12 20.43 -20.31
N THR A 19 -9.09 19.85 -20.91
CA THR A 19 -9.23 18.67 -21.76
C THR A 19 -9.72 17.61 -20.80
N THR A 20 -11.04 17.49 -20.67
CA THR A 20 -11.66 16.54 -19.75
C THR A 20 -11.34 15.16 -20.31
N ARG A 21 -10.20 14.61 -19.88
CA ARG A 21 -9.78 13.27 -20.27
C ARG A 21 -10.91 12.32 -19.89
N ASP A 22 -11.21 11.42 -20.81
CA ASP A 22 -12.25 10.41 -20.61
C ASP A 22 -11.97 9.62 -19.30
N PRO A 23 -12.95 9.49 -18.38
CA PRO A 23 -12.75 8.85 -17.08
C PRO A 23 -12.24 7.40 -17.18
N LEU A 24 -12.67 6.65 -18.20
CA LEU A 24 -12.20 5.27 -18.42
C LEU A 24 -10.72 5.25 -18.81
N THR A 25 -10.30 6.18 -19.66
CA THR A 25 -8.90 6.33 -20.06
C THR A 25 -8.01 6.71 -18.87
N LEU A 26 -8.49 7.63 -18.00
CA LEU A 26 -7.79 7.98 -16.76
C LEU A 26 -7.70 6.78 -15.81
N LEU A 27 -8.80 6.04 -15.64
CA LEU A 27 -8.83 4.87 -14.78
C LEU A 27 -7.79 3.82 -15.23
N LYS A 28 -7.79 3.44 -16.51
CA LYS A 28 -6.81 2.48 -17.05
C LYS A 28 -5.37 2.92 -16.85
N TYR A 29 -5.10 4.22 -16.98
CA TYR A 29 -3.78 4.77 -16.70
C TYR A 29 -3.43 4.62 -15.21
N ILE A 30 -4.32 5.01 -14.30
CA ILE A 30 -4.14 4.87 -12.84
C ILE A 30 -3.88 3.41 -12.48
N GLU A 31 -4.69 2.49 -13.02
CA GLU A 31 -4.56 1.06 -12.79
C GLU A 31 -3.19 0.54 -13.20
N SER A 32 -2.79 0.83 -14.44
CA SER A 32 -1.50 0.40 -14.98
C SER A 32 -0.33 0.90 -14.14
N GLU A 33 -0.37 2.15 -13.70
CA GLU A 33 0.73 2.76 -12.93
C GLU A 33 0.82 2.20 -11.51
N ILE A 34 -0.33 2.06 -10.83
CA ILE A 34 -0.36 1.48 -9.48
C ILE A 34 0.01 -0.01 -9.53
N SER A 35 -0.49 -0.78 -10.51
CA SER A 35 -0.08 -2.18 -10.71
C SER A 35 1.43 -2.29 -10.90
N SER A 36 2.03 -1.43 -11.71
CA SER A 36 3.48 -1.38 -11.92
C SER A 36 4.25 -1.16 -10.61
N LEU A 37 3.75 -0.32 -9.69
CA LEU A 37 4.34 -0.13 -8.36
C LEU A 37 4.33 -1.44 -7.56
N TYR A 38 3.20 -2.14 -7.49
CA TYR A 38 3.12 -3.42 -6.77
C TYR A 38 4.00 -4.50 -7.42
N THR A 39 3.98 -4.63 -8.75
CA THR A 39 4.86 -5.57 -9.46
C THR A 39 6.34 -5.28 -9.22
N SER A 40 6.74 -4.02 -9.30
CA SER A 40 8.12 -3.59 -9.05
C SER A 40 8.53 -3.85 -7.59
N ALA A 41 7.62 -3.63 -6.64
CA ALA A 41 7.86 -3.92 -5.24
C ALA A 41 8.03 -5.43 -5.00
N SER A 42 7.24 -6.28 -5.66
CA SER A 42 7.33 -7.74 -5.53
C SER A 42 8.62 -8.33 -6.09
N ALA A 43 9.25 -7.68 -7.08
CA ALA A 43 10.43 -8.24 -7.78
C ALA A 43 11.67 -8.41 -6.88
N LYS A 44 11.77 -7.66 -5.78
CA LYS A 44 12.91 -7.71 -4.83
C LYS A 44 12.42 -7.71 -3.37
N PRO A 45 11.93 -8.84 -2.83
CA PRO A 45 11.28 -8.87 -1.50
C PRO A 45 12.18 -8.44 -0.33
N THR A 46 13.48 -8.67 -0.43
CA THR A 46 14.47 -8.31 0.61
C THR A 46 14.85 -6.84 0.62
N ASP A 47 14.61 -6.13 -0.48
CA ASP A 47 14.89 -4.69 -0.57
C ASP A 47 13.72 -3.94 0.05
N GLU A 48 13.92 -3.43 1.27
CA GLU A 48 12.90 -2.66 1.98
C GLU A 48 12.56 -1.32 1.28
N THR A 49 13.33 -0.88 0.28
CA THR A 49 13.04 0.38 -0.40
C THR A 49 11.77 0.27 -1.25
N PRO A 50 10.87 1.28 -1.19
CA PRO A 50 9.72 1.31 -2.08
C PRO A 50 10.20 1.54 -3.52
N PRO A 51 9.40 1.18 -4.54
CA PRO A 51 9.70 1.51 -5.91
C PRO A 51 10.02 3.00 -6.09
N HIS A 52 11.15 3.31 -6.72
CA HIS A 52 11.54 4.68 -6.97
C HIS A 52 10.62 5.30 -8.02
N LEU A 53 9.89 6.35 -7.64
CA LEU A 53 9.00 7.09 -8.53
C LEU A 53 9.56 8.49 -8.78
N ALA A 54 9.93 8.76 -10.03
CA ALA A 54 10.41 10.08 -10.43
C ALA A 54 9.34 11.15 -10.13
N ARG A 55 9.78 12.34 -9.71
CA ARG A 55 8.86 13.44 -9.33
C ARG A 55 7.85 13.79 -10.43
N SER A 56 8.27 13.82 -11.69
CA SER A 56 7.36 14.06 -12.83
C SER A 56 6.27 13.00 -12.88
N LYS A 57 6.65 11.72 -12.80
CA LYS A 57 5.74 10.59 -12.85
C LYS A 57 4.76 10.58 -11.66
N TYR A 58 5.25 10.92 -10.47
CA TYR A 58 4.40 11.11 -9.28
C TYR A 58 3.32 12.16 -9.55
N LEU A 59 3.70 13.32 -10.10
CA LEU A 59 2.76 14.39 -10.42
C LEU A 59 1.76 13.99 -11.51
N ASP A 60 2.19 13.23 -12.51
CA ASP A 60 1.32 12.73 -13.58
C ASP A 60 0.24 11.78 -13.03
N ILE A 61 0.63 10.84 -12.17
CA ILE A 61 -0.30 9.89 -11.53
C ILE A 61 -1.25 10.64 -10.61
N HIS A 62 -0.72 11.49 -9.72
CA HIS A 62 -1.54 12.27 -8.79
C HIS A 62 -2.55 13.17 -9.53
N THR A 63 -2.12 13.85 -10.60
CA THR A 63 -3.01 14.66 -11.45
C THR A 63 -4.08 13.80 -12.11
N ALA A 64 -3.73 12.63 -12.65
CA ALA A 64 -4.70 11.73 -13.25
C ALA A 64 -5.77 11.26 -12.26
N ILE A 65 -5.39 10.94 -11.01
CA ILE A 65 -6.32 10.55 -9.95
C ILE A 65 -7.24 11.72 -9.59
N HIS A 66 -6.69 12.93 -9.48
CA HIS A 66 -7.48 14.13 -9.23
C HIS A 66 -8.50 14.41 -10.33
N ASP A 67 -8.08 14.32 -11.60
CA ASP A 67 -8.96 14.53 -12.75
C ASP A 67 -10.04 13.44 -12.83
N PHE A 68 -9.70 12.20 -12.50
CA PHE A 68 -10.65 11.09 -12.40
C PHE A 68 -11.70 11.35 -11.30
N ASP A 69 -11.28 11.76 -10.11
CA ASP A 69 -12.18 12.10 -9.00
C ASP A 69 -13.11 13.27 -9.37
N LEU A 70 -12.61 14.30 -10.05
CA LEU A 70 -13.43 15.40 -10.52
C LEU A 70 -14.46 14.96 -11.58
N ALA A 71 -14.04 14.12 -12.53
CA ALA A 71 -14.90 13.70 -13.63
C ALA A 71 -16.01 12.74 -13.17
N THR A 72 -15.72 11.88 -12.20
CA THR A 72 -16.68 10.92 -11.61
C THR A 72 -17.63 11.54 -10.58
N LYS A 73 -17.29 12.70 -10.00
CA LYS A 73 -18.22 13.48 -9.17
C LYS A 73 -19.27 14.24 -9.96
N LYS A 74 -18.89 14.80 -11.11
CA LYS A 74 -19.74 15.73 -11.88
C LYS A 74 -20.76 15.01 -12.76
N ARG A 75 -20.46 13.77 -13.13
CA ARG A 75 -21.32 12.89 -13.91
C ARG A 75 -21.76 11.82 -12.93
N ASP A 76 -23.05 11.46 -12.87
CA ASP A 76 -23.48 10.19 -12.27
C ASP A 76 -22.86 9.04 -13.07
N SER A 77 -21.55 8.87 -12.90
CA SER A 77 -20.74 8.09 -13.80
C SER A 77 -20.92 6.62 -13.43
N ALA A 78 -21.04 5.76 -14.44
CA ALA A 78 -21.20 4.33 -14.26
C ALA A 78 -20.00 3.64 -13.56
N ILE A 79 -18.88 4.36 -13.37
CA ILE A 79 -17.71 3.86 -12.67
C ILE A 79 -17.81 4.27 -11.21
N SER A 80 -18.18 3.31 -10.35
CA SER A 80 -18.24 3.55 -8.91
C SER A 80 -16.84 3.62 -8.31
N GLY A 81 -16.61 4.49 -7.33
CA GLY A 81 -15.38 4.44 -6.53
C GLY A 81 -15.21 3.09 -5.80
N GLU A 82 -16.28 2.32 -5.66
CA GLU A 82 -16.28 0.96 -5.15
C GLU A 82 -15.48 0.01 -6.05
N TYR A 83 -15.55 0.20 -7.37
CA TYR A 83 -14.68 -0.52 -8.30
C TYR A 83 -13.20 -0.26 -7.98
N LEU A 84 -12.79 1.01 -7.84
CA LEU A 84 -11.40 1.36 -7.57
C LEU A 84 -10.93 0.82 -6.21
N TYR A 85 -11.81 0.82 -5.20
CA TYR A 85 -11.56 0.20 -3.90
C TYR A 85 -11.30 -1.31 -4.01
N HIS A 86 -12.17 -2.05 -4.70
CA HIS A 86 -12.01 -3.50 -4.87
C HIS A 86 -10.80 -3.86 -5.72
N TRP A 87 -10.58 -3.12 -6.81
CA TRP A 87 -9.43 -3.28 -7.68
C TRP A 87 -8.12 -3.05 -6.93
N LEU A 88 -8.02 -1.96 -6.16
CA LEU A 88 -6.83 -1.67 -5.36
C LEU A 88 -6.60 -2.76 -4.31
N GLY A 89 -7.68 -3.21 -3.65
CA GLY A 89 -7.62 -4.34 -2.73
C GLY A 89 -7.12 -5.63 -3.39
N SER A 90 -7.45 -5.87 -4.66
CA SER A 90 -6.91 -7.01 -5.42
C SER A 90 -5.40 -6.90 -5.63
N GLN A 91 -4.90 -5.72 -6.02
CA GLN A 91 -3.46 -5.51 -6.21
C GLN A 91 -2.67 -5.73 -4.90
N MET A 92 -3.22 -5.25 -3.78
CA MET A 92 -2.63 -5.50 -2.46
C MET A 92 -2.63 -7.00 -2.12
N ARG A 93 -3.72 -7.72 -2.41
CA ARG A 93 -3.82 -9.16 -2.15
C ARG A 93 -2.79 -9.94 -2.96
N ASP A 94 -2.69 -9.69 -4.26
CA ASP A 94 -1.72 -10.36 -5.14
C ASP A 94 -0.27 -10.15 -4.66
N TYR A 95 0.04 -8.91 -4.23
CA TYR A 95 1.32 -8.59 -3.60
C TYR A 95 1.52 -9.39 -2.30
N CYS A 96 0.55 -9.37 -1.39
CA CYS A 96 0.64 -10.06 -0.10
C CYS A 96 0.76 -11.58 -0.25
N THR A 97 0.04 -12.19 -1.20
CA THR A 97 0.16 -13.62 -1.51
C THR A 97 1.59 -13.95 -1.98
N SER A 98 2.18 -13.10 -2.82
CA SER A 98 3.56 -13.24 -3.27
C SER A 98 4.55 -13.13 -2.11
N MET A 99 4.36 -12.15 -1.22
CA MET A 99 5.21 -11.95 -0.05
C MET A 99 5.09 -13.11 0.95
N ARG A 100 3.87 -13.62 1.18
CA ARG A 100 3.66 -14.81 2.00
C ARG A 100 4.43 -16.00 1.46
N GLY A 101 4.32 -16.27 0.16
CA GLY A 101 5.07 -17.34 -0.49
C GLY A 101 6.59 -17.19 -0.34
N TYR A 102 7.09 -15.95 -0.29
CA TYR A 102 8.50 -15.65 -0.04
C TYR A 102 8.90 -15.85 1.44
N ILE A 103 8.15 -15.27 2.38
CA ILE A 103 8.45 -15.29 3.82
C ILE A 103 8.52 -16.73 4.34
N PHE A 104 7.59 -17.59 3.89
CA PHE A 104 7.42 -18.95 4.39
C PHE A 104 7.89 -20.01 3.38
N ARG A 105 8.78 -19.66 2.44
CA ARG A 105 9.21 -20.57 1.35
C ARG A 105 10.02 -21.76 1.83
N ASP A 106 10.96 -21.50 2.74
CA ASP A 106 11.94 -22.47 3.21
C ASP A 106 11.58 -22.90 4.65
N GLN A 107 10.41 -23.54 4.81
CA GLN A 107 10.04 -24.22 6.06
C GLN A 107 10.93 -25.46 6.24
N HIS A 108 12.17 -25.27 6.68
CA HIS A 108 12.96 -26.37 7.22
C HIS A 108 12.49 -26.64 8.66
N ASP A 109 12.22 -27.91 8.99
CA ASP A 109 11.82 -28.41 10.33
C ASP A 109 12.86 -28.14 11.43
N ASP A 110 13.94 -27.44 11.10
CA ASP A 110 15.01 -27.09 12.03
C ASP A 110 14.64 -25.79 12.76
N ASN A 111 14.01 -25.93 13.93
CA ASN A 111 13.78 -24.87 14.93
C ASN A 111 15.09 -24.39 15.57
N ASP A 112 16.10 -24.10 14.74
CA ASP A 112 17.34 -23.50 15.19
C ASP A 112 17.28 -21.96 15.15
N ALA A 113 18.24 -21.31 15.81
CA ALA A 113 18.31 -19.86 15.90
C ALA A 113 18.59 -19.18 14.55
N SER A 114 19.20 -19.88 13.58
CA SER A 114 19.49 -19.33 12.26
C SER A 114 18.23 -19.25 11.40
N SER A 115 17.50 -20.36 11.31
CA SER A 115 16.21 -20.46 10.62
C SER A 115 15.18 -19.49 11.20
N SER A 116 15.08 -19.42 12.53
CA SER A 116 14.21 -18.47 13.23
C SER A 116 14.55 -17.01 12.89
N ARG A 117 15.85 -16.66 12.89
CA ARG A 117 16.30 -15.31 12.50
C ARG A 117 15.97 -14.98 11.06
N ASN A 118 16.18 -15.92 10.14
CA ASN A 118 15.90 -15.73 8.73
C ASN A 118 14.40 -15.51 8.48
N LEU A 119 13.54 -16.29 9.13
CA LEU A 119 12.08 -16.14 9.06
C LEU A 119 11.63 -14.75 9.53
N LEU A 120 12.02 -14.35 10.74
CA LEU A 120 11.60 -13.06 11.30
C LEU A 120 12.18 -11.88 10.50
N THR A 121 13.41 -12.00 9.99
CA THR A 121 14.02 -10.98 9.13
C THR A 121 13.28 -10.86 7.80
N ALA A 122 12.97 -11.99 7.14
CA ALA A 122 12.21 -12.00 5.89
C ALA A 122 10.82 -11.37 6.07
N TYR A 123 10.13 -11.72 7.17
CA TYR A 123 8.85 -11.12 7.54
C TYR A 123 8.98 -9.60 7.70
N LEU A 124 9.94 -9.12 8.48
CA LEU A 124 10.13 -7.69 8.73
C LEU A 124 10.47 -6.91 7.47
N SER A 125 11.35 -7.43 6.62
CA SER A 125 11.71 -6.77 5.37
C SER A 125 10.50 -6.61 4.45
N CYS A 126 9.70 -7.68 4.30
CA CYS A 126 8.48 -7.63 3.49
C CYS A 126 7.43 -6.68 4.09
N TYR A 127 7.23 -6.71 5.42
CA TYR A 127 6.28 -5.83 6.10
C TYR A 127 6.68 -4.35 5.98
N ARG A 128 7.95 -4.01 6.22
CA ARG A 128 8.46 -2.64 6.11
C ARG A 128 8.33 -2.12 4.68
N LYS A 129 8.66 -2.96 3.69
CA LYS A 129 8.48 -2.61 2.28
C LYS A 129 7.01 -2.30 1.97
N PHE A 130 6.12 -3.17 2.42
CA PHE A 130 4.68 -2.99 2.23
C PHE A 130 4.16 -1.73 2.91
N GLY A 131 4.63 -1.41 4.12
CA GLY A 131 4.31 -0.16 4.81
C GLY A 131 4.76 1.09 4.05
N ARG A 132 5.98 1.08 3.48
CA ARG A 132 6.47 2.19 2.65
C ARG A 132 5.68 2.32 1.33
N LEU A 133 5.32 1.19 0.73
CA LEU A 133 4.45 1.17 -0.45
C LEU A 133 3.06 1.72 -0.11
N ALA A 134 2.50 1.37 1.04
CA ALA A 134 1.22 1.88 1.52
C ALA A 134 1.20 3.40 1.62
N ILE A 135 2.24 4.00 2.21
CA ILE A 135 2.40 5.45 2.30
C ILE A 135 2.49 6.09 0.90
N LEU A 136 3.28 5.50 -0.01
CA LEU A 136 3.40 6.00 -1.38
C LEU A 136 2.06 6.00 -2.10
N VAL A 137 1.33 4.88 -2.06
CA VAL A 137 0.03 4.73 -2.72
C VAL A 137 -1.02 5.64 -2.07
N ALA A 138 -1.04 5.76 -0.74
CA ALA A 138 -1.93 6.66 -0.03
C ALA A 138 -1.69 8.13 -0.42
N ASN A 139 -0.42 8.53 -0.56
CA ASN A 139 -0.05 9.88 -1.01
C ASN A 139 -0.49 10.15 -2.47
N LEU A 140 -0.31 9.19 -3.37
CA LEU A 140 -0.77 9.30 -4.76
C LEU A 140 -2.29 9.43 -4.84
N MET A 141 -3.02 8.67 -4.02
CA MET A 141 -4.47 8.57 -4.04
C MET A 141 -5.18 9.48 -3.01
N GLN A 142 -4.46 10.43 -2.40
CA GLN A 142 -4.95 11.21 -1.27
C GLN A 142 -6.25 11.99 -1.56
N CYS A 143 -6.41 12.49 -2.80
CA CYS A 143 -7.65 13.17 -3.19
C CYS A 143 -8.84 12.19 -3.22
N TRP A 144 -8.67 11.01 -3.81
CA TRP A 144 -9.70 9.98 -3.85
C TRP A 144 -10.03 9.43 -2.45
N GLU A 145 -9.03 9.23 -1.59
CA GLU A 145 -9.26 8.81 -0.20
C GLU A 145 -10.18 9.81 0.54
N ARG A 146 -9.81 11.10 0.51
CA ARG A 146 -10.58 12.15 1.18
C ARG A 146 -12.00 12.25 0.64
N HIS A 147 -12.16 12.09 -0.67
CA HIS A 147 -13.40 12.41 -1.34
C HIS A 147 -14.32 11.23 -1.54
N TRP A 148 -13.85 10.00 -1.55
CA TRP A 148 -14.71 8.82 -1.76
C TRP A 148 -14.60 7.85 -0.59
N LEU A 149 -13.38 7.47 -0.19
CA LEU A 149 -13.18 6.41 0.80
C LEU A 149 -13.73 6.78 2.19
N ARG A 150 -13.46 8.00 2.68
CA ARG A 150 -13.99 8.46 3.97
C ARG A 150 -15.52 8.51 3.97
N ARG A 151 -16.12 9.05 2.91
CA ARG A 151 -17.58 9.08 2.77
C ARG A 151 -18.17 7.67 2.73
N ALA A 152 -17.54 6.74 2.00
CA ALA A 152 -18.00 5.36 1.91
C ALA A 152 -17.94 4.63 3.27
N LYS A 153 -16.93 4.93 4.11
CA LYS A 153 -16.88 4.46 5.51
C LYS A 153 -18.01 5.05 6.35
N ASP A 154 -18.24 6.37 6.26
CA ASP A 154 -19.31 7.05 7.00
C ASP A 154 -20.70 6.52 6.62
N GLU A 155 -20.89 6.21 5.33
CA GLU A 155 -22.08 5.56 4.77
C GLU A 155 -22.15 4.05 5.04
N LYS A 156 -21.17 3.48 5.76
CA LYS A 156 -21.07 2.05 6.10
C LYS A 156 -21.04 1.10 4.90
N LYS A 157 -20.60 1.58 3.74
CA LYS A 157 -20.43 0.76 2.52
C LYS A 157 -19.16 -0.08 2.56
N ILE A 158 -18.15 0.39 3.29
CA ILE A 158 -16.86 -0.27 3.48
C ILE A 158 -16.43 -0.22 4.95
N SER A 159 -15.47 -1.07 5.32
CA SER A 159 -14.98 -1.22 6.70
C SER A 159 -13.80 -0.33 7.07
N VAL A 160 -13.10 0.25 6.08
CA VAL A 160 -11.88 1.04 6.25
C VAL A 160 -12.00 2.40 5.57
N GLY A 161 -11.33 3.41 6.09
CA GLY A 161 -11.50 4.83 5.73
C GLY A 161 -10.22 5.50 5.25
N SER A 162 -9.11 4.78 5.30
CA SER A 162 -7.86 5.17 4.67
C SER A 162 -7.28 4.02 3.85
N ILE A 163 -6.45 4.38 2.88
CA ILE A 163 -5.72 3.40 2.08
C ILE A 163 -4.73 2.63 2.97
N GLU A 164 -4.13 3.28 3.96
CA GLU A 164 -3.25 2.62 4.93
C GLU A 164 -4.00 1.59 5.79
N GLU A 165 -5.22 1.90 6.26
CA GLU A 165 -6.07 0.92 6.95
C GLU A 165 -6.39 -0.28 6.05
N LEU A 166 -6.65 -0.05 4.77
CA LEU A 166 -6.88 -1.12 3.78
C LEU A 166 -5.64 -2.01 3.62
N HIS A 167 -4.44 -1.43 3.54
CA HIS A 167 -3.19 -2.20 3.48
C HIS A 167 -3.03 -3.08 4.73
N LYS A 168 -3.20 -2.51 5.93
CA LYS A 168 -3.11 -3.26 7.19
C LYS A 168 -4.11 -4.43 7.22
N LEU A 169 -5.35 -4.18 6.80
CA LEU A 169 -6.39 -5.20 6.72
C LEU A 169 -5.98 -6.34 5.77
N VAL A 170 -5.52 -6.01 4.56
CA VAL A 170 -5.12 -7.00 3.56
C VAL A 170 -3.88 -7.79 4.00
N TRP A 171 -2.88 -7.13 4.59
CA TRP A 171 -1.71 -7.83 5.14
C TRP A 171 -2.12 -8.85 6.20
N ARG A 172 -3.00 -8.45 7.12
CA ARG A 172 -3.51 -9.36 8.15
C ARG A 172 -4.23 -10.55 7.52
N GLN A 173 -5.13 -10.31 6.58
CA GLN A 173 -5.93 -11.36 5.96
C GLN A 173 -5.10 -12.33 5.11
N GLU A 174 -4.20 -11.82 4.29
CA GLU A 174 -3.48 -12.63 3.31
C GLU A 174 -2.17 -13.19 3.85
N VAL A 175 -1.43 -12.44 4.66
CA VAL A 175 -0.12 -12.87 5.16
C VAL A 175 -0.26 -13.63 6.48
N LEU A 176 -1.09 -13.15 7.42
CA LEU A 176 -1.18 -13.74 8.77
C LEU A 176 -2.31 -14.76 8.91
N GLU A 177 -3.50 -14.43 8.38
CA GLU A 177 -4.73 -15.23 8.60
C GLU A 177 -5.02 -16.22 7.48
N SER A 178 -4.35 -16.08 6.33
CA SER A 178 -4.51 -16.85 5.08
C SER A 178 -5.90 -17.47 4.95
N ILE A 179 -6.84 -16.72 4.36
CA ILE A 179 -8.22 -17.15 4.08
C ILE A 179 -8.22 -18.18 2.93
N ALA A 180 -7.47 -19.27 3.05
CA ALA A 180 -7.76 -20.48 2.30
C ALA A 180 -9.01 -21.09 2.95
N ARG A 181 -10.07 -21.26 2.15
CA ARG A 181 -11.48 -21.44 2.55
C ARG A 181 -11.81 -22.58 3.54
N ASP A 182 -10.85 -23.38 4.03
CA ASP A 182 -11.13 -24.55 4.85
C ASP A 182 -10.28 -24.72 6.14
N SER A 183 -9.42 -23.78 6.51
CA SER A 183 -8.88 -23.73 7.89
C SER A 183 -8.23 -22.38 8.20
N VAL A 184 -8.68 -21.71 9.26
CA VAL A 184 -8.05 -20.49 9.77
C VAL A 184 -6.62 -20.83 10.17
N SER A 185 -5.64 -20.23 9.49
CA SER A 185 -4.22 -20.53 9.65
C SER A 185 -3.65 -19.99 10.97
N LYS A 186 -4.02 -20.59 12.10
CA LYS A 186 -3.30 -20.42 13.39
C LYS A 186 -1.80 -20.71 13.25
N LYS A 187 -1.46 -21.59 12.31
CA LYS A 187 -0.11 -22.06 12.00
C LYS A 187 0.92 -20.94 11.78
N VAL A 188 0.55 -19.82 11.15
CA VAL A 188 1.52 -18.77 10.76
C VAL A 188 1.91 -17.88 11.94
N LEU A 189 0.93 -17.49 12.74
CA LEU A 189 1.20 -16.74 13.97
C LEU A 189 1.95 -17.62 14.98
N GLU A 190 1.63 -18.90 15.03
CA GLU A 190 2.37 -19.91 15.80
C GLU A 190 3.82 -20.03 15.31
N GLU A 191 4.07 -20.11 14.00
CA GLU A 191 5.42 -20.14 13.42
C GLU A 191 6.24 -18.89 13.79
N LEU A 192 5.65 -17.70 13.67
CA LEU A 192 6.32 -16.46 14.09
C LEU A 192 6.57 -16.45 15.60
N HIS A 193 5.63 -16.95 16.40
CA HIS A 193 5.77 -17.06 17.86
C HIS A 193 6.92 -17.98 18.26
N THR A 194 6.94 -19.19 17.73
CA THR A 194 8.01 -20.17 17.99
C THR A 194 9.37 -19.61 17.59
N ALA A 195 9.48 -18.95 16.44
CA ALA A 195 10.73 -18.32 16.03
C ALA A 195 11.18 -17.20 16.98
N MET A 196 10.25 -16.42 17.55
CA MET A 196 10.56 -15.44 18.57
C MET A 196 11.08 -16.09 19.86
N GLU A 197 10.42 -17.15 20.35
CA GLU A 197 10.84 -17.89 21.55
C GLU A 197 12.26 -18.45 21.40
N VAL A 198 12.57 -19.08 20.25
CA VAL A 198 13.92 -19.61 19.97
C VAL A 198 14.98 -18.52 20.03
N LEU A 199 14.70 -17.32 19.49
CA LEU A 199 15.64 -16.21 19.53
C LEU A 199 15.78 -15.58 20.92
N GLU A 200 14.71 -15.55 21.72
CA GLU A 200 14.77 -15.05 23.11
C GLU A 200 15.54 -15.98 24.04
N GLU A 201 15.49 -17.30 23.80
CA GLU A 201 16.16 -18.32 24.61
C GLU A 201 17.67 -18.48 24.29
N THR A 202 18.15 -17.95 23.16
CA THR A 202 19.55 -18.12 22.73
C THR A 202 20.53 -17.31 23.61
N ARG A 203 21.40 -18.01 24.37
CA ARG A 203 22.18 -17.41 25.49
C ARG A 203 23.57 -16.82 25.18
N TYR A 204 24.14 -16.97 23.99
CA TYR A 204 25.51 -16.49 23.69
C TYR A 204 25.64 -15.74 22.36
N GLY A 205 26.32 -14.59 22.38
CA GLY A 205 26.93 -13.94 21.19
C GLY A 205 26.06 -12.94 20.41
N THR A 206 24.83 -13.28 20.00
CA THR A 206 23.99 -12.47 19.08
C THR A 206 22.77 -11.79 19.72
N ARG A 207 22.68 -11.83 21.05
CA ARG A 207 21.46 -11.51 21.82
C ARG A 207 20.84 -10.14 21.54
N GLU A 208 21.62 -9.08 21.33
CA GLU A 208 21.05 -7.74 21.13
C GLU A 208 20.37 -7.59 19.75
N GLY A 209 20.96 -8.15 18.70
CA GLY A 209 20.38 -8.13 17.36
C GLY A 209 19.08 -8.95 17.30
N ASP A 210 19.09 -10.11 17.95
CA ASP A 210 17.95 -11.02 18.01
C ASP A 210 16.77 -10.40 18.78
N LEU A 211 17.03 -9.80 19.94
CA LEU A 211 16.00 -9.09 20.70
C LEU A 211 15.43 -7.89 19.95
N ARG A 212 16.24 -7.20 19.14
CA ARG A 212 15.75 -6.11 18.29
C ARG A 212 14.80 -6.64 17.22
N ILE A 213 15.13 -7.75 16.57
CA ILE A 213 14.26 -8.39 15.57
C ILE A 213 12.93 -8.78 16.22
N VAL A 214 12.95 -9.47 17.35
CA VAL A 214 11.73 -9.86 18.08
C VAL A 214 10.87 -8.65 18.43
N LYS A 215 11.49 -7.60 19.00
CA LYS A 215 10.80 -6.35 19.33
C LYS A 215 10.15 -5.70 18.11
N ASP A 216 10.86 -5.64 16.99
CA ASP A 216 10.35 -5.05 15.75
C ASP A 216 9.17 -5.87 15.19
N VAL A 217 9.20 -7.20 15.31
CA VAL A 217 8.07 -8.07 14.92
C VAL A 217 6.87 -7.80 15.82
N VAL A 218 7.04 -7.80 17.14
CA VAL A 218 5.95 -7.49 18.09
C VAL A 218 5.34 -6.11 17.81
N GLN A 219 6.17 -5.10 17.54
CA GLN A 219 5.69 -3.77 17.16
C GLN A 219 4.87 -3.81 15.86
N SER A 220 5.37 -4.50 14.83
CA SER A 220 4.67 -4.61 13.54
C SER A 220 3.31 -5.30 13.66
N LEU A 221 3.23 -6.37 14.46
CA LEU A 221 1.98 -7.07 14.76
C LEU A 221 1.02 -6.15 15.54
N SER A 222 1.53 -5.41 16.54
CA SER A 222 0.71 -4.46 17.30
C SER A 222 0.08 -3.39 16.39
N CYS A 223 0.85 -2.86 15.42
CA CYS A 223 0.37 -1.89 14.44
C CYS A 223 -0.73 -2.42 13.51
N LEU A 224 -0.87 -3.74 13.34
CA LEU A 224 -1.91 -4.38 12.53
C LEU A 224 -3.22 -4.61 13.29
N TYR A 225 -3.15 -4.77 14.61
CA TYR A 225 -4.31 -5.09 15.46
C TYR A 225 -4.84 -3.89 16.25
N ASN A 226 -4.05 -2.84 16.46
CA ASN A 226 -4.53 -1.59 17.04
C ASN A 226 -5.46 -0.87 16.04
N ARG A 227 -6.75 -0.85 16.35
CA ARG A 227 -7.71 0.09 15.76
C ARG A 227 -7.54 1.41 16.51
N GLU A 228 -6.98 2.42 15.84
CA GLU A 228 -7.17 3.80 16.29
C GLU A 228 -8.63 4.22 16.11
#